data_AF-A0A353H1R2-F1
#
_entry.id   AF-A0A353H1R2-F1
#
_cell.length_a   1.000
_cell.length_b   1.000
_cell.length_c   1.000
_cell.angle_alpha   90.00
_cell.angle_beta   90.00
_cell.angle_gamma   90.00
#
_symmetry.space_group_name_H-M   'P 1'
#
loop_
_entity.id
_entity.type
_entity.pdbx_description
1 polymer ?
#
loop_
_entity_poly.entity_id
_entity_poly.type
_entity_poly.pdbx_seq_one_letter_code
_entity_poly.pdbx_strand_id
1 'polypeptide(L)'
;DVKSVIQIAETVWISIIVLLALSLVLTWRTQWRQSIWRSASRGGILTIALILLVLLGVAVNFDQFFAIFHGLFFASGSWLFYESDTLIRLFPLKLWSDGFTFTGILTLTGAILLVFLGRGIAKKES
;
A
#
# COMPACT_ATOMS: atom_id res chain seq x y z
N ASP A 1 -7.87 -16.17 -11.41
CA ASP A 1 -6.77 -16.12 -12.39
C ASP A 1 -6.06 -14.77 -12.25
N VAL A 2 -4.75 -14.70 -12.54
CA VAL A 2 -3.90 -13.51 -12.36
C VAL A 2 -4.46 -12.32 -13.12
N LYS A 3 -4.94 -12.55 -14.35
CA LYS A 3 -5.55 -11.50 -15.18
C LYS A 3 -6.70 -10.78 -14.48
N SER A 4 -7.58 -11.53 -13.80
CA SER A 4 -8.72 -10.95 -13.08
C SER A 4 -8.26 -10.11 -11.88
N VAL A 5 -7.26 -10.59 -11.14
CA VAL A 5 -6.71 -9.84 -9.99
C VAL A 5 -6.12 -8.51 -10.44
N ILE A 6 -5.37 -8.51 -11.55
CA ILE A 6 -4.79 -7.29 -12.13
C ILE A 6 -5.87 -6.33 -12.61
N GLN A 7 -6.88 -6.81 -13.35
CA GLN A 7 -7.97 -5.95 -13.83
C GLN A 7 -8.78 -5.31 -12.69
N ILE A 8 -9.05 -6.07 -11.63
CA ILE A 8 -9.72 -5.56 -10.43
C ILE A 8 -8.82 -4.52 -9.76
N ALA A 9 -7.54 -4.81 -9.56
CA ALA A 9 -6.59 -3.89 -8.96
C ALA A 9 -6.51 -2.57 -9.76
N GLU A 10 -6.37 -2.64 -11.08
CA GLU A 10 -6.38 -1.47 -11.97
C GLU A 10 -7.65 -0.64 -11.82
N THR A 11 -8.82 -1.28 -11.84
CA THR A 11 -10.12 -0.61 -11.69
C THR A 11 -10.23 0.10 -10.35
N VAL A 12 -9.80 -0.56 -9.28
CA VAL A 12 -9.78 0.01 -7.92
C VAL A 12 -8.83 1.20 -7.84
N TRP A 13 -7.61 1.08 -8.37
CA TRP A 13 -6.61 2.15 -8.37
C TRP A 13 -7.09 3.38 -9.13
N ILE A 14 -7.63 3.20 -10.34
CA ILE A 14 -8.18 4.29 -11.14
C ILE A 14 -9.33 4.97 -10.38
N SER A 15 -10.23 4.18 -9.79
CA SER A 15 -11.35 4.70 -9.01
C SER A 15 -10.89 5.54 -7.81
N ILE A 16 -9.88 5.05 -7.07
CA ILE A 16 -9.27 5.79 -5.96
C ILE A 16 -8.65 7.11 -6.45
N ILE A 17 -7.89 7.09 -7.56
CA ILE A 17 -7.29 8.30 -8.13
C ILE A 17 -8.36 9.32 -8.52
N VAL A 18 -9.44 8.88 -9.18
CA VAL A 18 -10.55 9.76 -9.55
C VAL A 18 -11.21 10.37 -8.32
N LEU A 19 -11.50 9.56 -7.29
CA LEU A 19 -12.09 10.05 -6.04
C LEU A 19 -11.17 11.04 -5.31
N LEU A 20 -9.87 10.76 -5.25
CA LEU A 20 -8.88 11.66 -4.67
C LEU A 20 -8.81 12.98 -5.44
N ALA A 21 -8.76 12.93 -6.78
CA ALA A 21 -8.75 14.13 -7.62
C ALA A 21 -10.01 14.98 -7.43
N LEU A 22 -11.20 14.36 -7.43
CA LEU A 22 -12.46 15.05 -7.16
C LEU A 22 -12.47 15.68 -5.76
N SER A 23 -12.03 14.94 -4.74
CA SER A 23 -11.95 15.46 -3.37
C SER A 23 -11.01 16.67 -3.27
N LEU A 24 -9.88 16.63 -3.98
CA LEU A 24 -8.90 17.71 -4.00
C LEU A 24 -9.45 18.94 -4.72
N VAL A 25 -10.14 18.76 -5.86
CA VAL A 25 -10.78 19.85 -6.60
C VAL A 25 -11.88 20.52 -5.76
N LEU A 26 -12.74 19.73 -5.11
CA LEU A 26 -13.81 20.27 -4.25
C LEU A 26 -13.22 21.06 -3.07
N THR A 27 -12.26 20.48 -2.36
CA THR A 27 -11.64 21.13 -1.18
C THR A 27 -10.79 22.35 -1.55
N TRP A 28 -10.21 22.38 -2.76
CA TRP A 28 -9.52 23.56 -3.29
C TRP A 28 -10.51 24.69 -3.60
N ARG A 29 -11.65 24.38 -4.22
CA ARG A 29 -12.69 25.38 -4.54
C ARG A 29 -13.32 25.98 -3.29
N THR A 30 -13.47 25.21 -2.22
CA THR A 30 -14.06 25.68 -0.96
C THR A 30 -13.05 26.33 0.00
N GLN A 31 -11.76 26.41 -0.37
CA GLN A 31 -10.66 26.94 0.47
C GLN A 31 -10.43 26.15 1.78
N TRP A 32 -10.85 24.88 1.86
CA TRP A 32 -10.71 24.04 3.06
C TRP A 32 -9.34 23.40 3.19
N ARG A 33 -8.27 24.20 3.03
CA ARG A 33 -6.88 23.72 3.04
C ARG A 33 -6.52 22.96 4.31
N GLN A 34 -7.02 23.39 5.47
CA GLN A 34 -6.80 22.69 6.74
C GLN A 34 -7.38 21.27 6.76
N SER A 35 -8.54 21.06 6.14
CA SER A 35 -9.22 19.77 6.12
C SER A 35 -8.42 18.72 5.34
N ILE A 36 -7.78 19.13 4.24
CA ILE A 36 -6.90 18.27 3.43
C ILE A 36 -5.72 17.77 4.28
N TRP A 37 -5.01 18.68 4.94
CA TRP A 37 -3.83 18.34 5.74
C TRP A 37 -4.16 17.50 6.98
N ARG A 38 -5.29 17.77 7.65
CA ARG A 38 -5.79 16.95 8.76
C ARG A 38 -6.16 15.54 8.29
N SER A 39 -6.83 15.42 7.14
CA SER A 39 -7.21 14.13 6.57
C SER A 39 -5.99 13.34 6.11
N ALA A 40 -5.03 13.98 5.45
CA ALA A 40 -3.76 13.38 5.05
C ALA A 40 -2.96 12.88 6.25
N SER A 41 -2.91 13.64 7.35
CA SER A 41 -2.25 13.21 8.59
C SER A 41 -2.92 11.99 9.22
N ARG A 42 -4.27 11.97 9.30
CA ARG A 42 -5.01 10.81 9.81
C ARG A 42 -4.81 9.57 8.93
N GLY A 43 -4.86 9.75 7.61
CA GLY A 43 -4.55 8.71 6.63
C GLY A 43 -3.12 8.18 6.83
N GLY A 44 -2.15 9.06 7.02
CA GLY A 44 -0.76 8.68 7.28
C GLY A 44 -0.59 7.81 8.54
N ILE A 45 -1.31 8.10 9.63
CA ILE A 45 -1.28 7.26 10.85
C ILE A 45 -1.80 5.85 10.56
N LEU A 46 -2.94 5.74 9.85
CA LEU A 46 -3.52 4.45 9.47
C LEU A 46 -2.55 3.68 8.56
N THR A 47 -1.96 4.35 7.57
CA THR A 47 -0.97 3.75 6.67
C THR A 47 0.25 3.25 7.44
N ILE A 48 0.77 4.01 8.42
CA ILE A 48 1.89 3.56 9.26
C ILE A 48 1.53 2.27 10.00
N ALA A 49 0.36 2.22 10.64
CA ALA A 49 -0.08 1.04 11.37
C ALA A 49 -0.18 -0.20 10.46
N LEU A 50 -0.78 -0.05 9.27
CA LEU A 50 -0.93 -1.14 8.30
C LEU A 50 0.42 -1.61 7.74
N ILE A 51 1.31 -0.69 7.37
CA ILE A 51 2.60 -1.07 6.80
C ILE A 51 3.53 -1.69 7.85
N LEU A 52 3.49 -1.23 9.11
CA LEU A 52 4.22 -1.91 10.19
C LEU A 52 3.74 -3.34 10.38
N LEU A 53 2.43 -3.61 10.30
CA LEU A 53 1.89 -4.96 10.35
C LEU A 53 2.38 -5.83 9.18
N VAL A 54 2.38 -5.29 7.97
CA VAL A 54 2.90 -5.97 6.77
C VAL A 54 4.38 -6.29 6.92
N LEU A 55 5.20 -5.30 7.28
CA LEU A 55 6.65 -5.48 7.46
C LEU A 55 6.98 -6.45 8.58
N LEU A 56 6.19 -6.46 9.67
CA LEU A 56 6.33 -7.45 10.72
C LEU A 56 6.07 -8.86 10.19
N GLY A 57 5.01 -9.05 9.39
CA GLY A 57 4.72 -10.32 8.74
C GLY A 57 5.87 -10.80 7.84
N VAL A 58 6.40 -9.89 7.02
CA VAL A 58 7.57 -10.16 6.15
C VAL A 58 8.80 -10.55 6.97
N ALA A 59 9.08 -9.85 8.08
CA ALA A 59 10.27 -10.07 8.89
C ALA A 59 10.20 -11.35 9.74
N VAL A 60 9.01 -11.75 10.19
CA VAL A 60 8.83 -12.94 11.06
C VAL A 60 8.83 -14.23 10.25
N ASN A 61 8.03 -14.31 9.18
CA ASN A 61 7.94 -15.50 8.35
C ASN A 61 7.40 -15.13 6.96
N PHE A 62 8.30 -14.81 6.04
CA PHE A 62 7.91 -14.41 4.69
C PHE A 62 7.17 -15.51 3.93
N ASP A 63 7.55 -16.79 4.08
CA ASP A 63 6.90 -17.90 3.37
C ASP A 63 5.43 -18.03 3.77
N GLN A 64 5.14 -17.94 5.08
CA GLN A 64 3.77 -17.97 5.58
C GLN A 64 2.99 -16.71 5.18
N PHE A 65 3.62 -15.54 5.28
CA PHE A 65 3.01 -14.27 4.83
C PHE A 65 2.64 -14.33 3.34
N PHE A 66 3.56 -14.82 2.51
CA PHE A 66 3.37 -15.01 1.08
C PHE A 66 2.20 -15.96 0.79
N ALA A 67 2.12 -17.09 1.49
CA ALA A 67 1.03 -18.05 1.33
C ALA A 67 -0.33 -17.47 1.72
N ILE A 68 -0.42 -16.75 2.85
CA ILE A 68 -1.66 -16.08 3.29
C ILE A 68 -2.07 -15.03 2.25
N PHE A 69 -1.14 -14.19 1.82
CA PHE A 69 -1.41 -13.15 0.82
C PHE A 69 -1.94 -13.76 -0.48
N HIS A 70 -1.30 -14.79 -1.02
CA HIS A 70 -1.75 -15.44 -2.25
C HIS A 70 -3.09 -16.16 -2.08
N GLY A 71 -3.33 -16.76 -0.90
CA GLY A 71 -4.60 -17.41 -0.57
C GLY A 71 -5.81 -16.47 -0.55
N LEU A 72 -5.62 -15.15 -0.45
CA LEU A 72 -6.70 -14.17 -0.56
C LEU A 72 -7.19 -13.98 -2.01
N PHE A 73 -6.32 -14.23 -3.00
CA PHE A 73 -6.59 -13.87 -4.40
C PHE A 73 -6.72 -15.08 -5.34
N PHE A 74 -6.19 -16.22 -4.93
CA PHE A 74 -6.05 -17.39 -5.77
C PHE A 74 -6.62 -18.65 -5.10
N ALA A 75 -6.80 -19.73 -5.88
CA ALA A 75 -7.23 -21.04 -5.37
C ALA A 75 -6.04 -21.91 -4.97
N SER A 76 -6.16 -22.66 -3.87
CA SER A 76 -5.04 -23.42 -3.27
C SER A 76 -4.23 -24.22 -4.30
N GLY A 77 -2.91 -24.07 -4.25
CA GLY A 77 -1.98 -24.77 -5.14
C GLY A 77 -1.77 -24.10 -6.50
N SER A 78 -2.53 -23.07 -6.89
CA SER A 78 -2.36 -22.40 -8.19
C SER A 78 -1.20 -21.39 -8.23
N TRP A 79 -0.53 -21.16 -7.11
CA TRP A 79 0.60 -20.23 -6.96
C TRP A 79 1.87 -20.90 -6.40
N LEU A 80 1.85 -22.23 -6.24
CA LEU A 80 3.01 -23.01 -5.80
C LEU A 80 3.69 -23.59 -7.03
N PHE A 81 4.96 -23.28 -7.20
CA PHE A 81 5.79 -23.71 -8.33
C PHE A 81 6.97 -24.53 -7.83
N TYR A 82 7.49 -25.42 -8.68
CA TYR A 82 8.72 -26.13 -8.37
C TYR A 82 9.93 -25.22 -8.62
N GLU A 83 11.01 -25.41 -7.88
CA GLU A 83 12.29 -24.68 -8.05
C GLU A 83 12.91 -24.84 -9.46
N SER A 84 12.50 -25.88 -10.19
CA SER A 84 12.87 -26.10 -11.59
C SER A 84 12.12 -25.21 -12.58
N ASP A 85 10.97 -24.65 -12.18
CA ASP A 85 10.10 -23.88 -13.06
C ASP A 85 10.73 -22.53 -13.40
N THR A 86 10.64 -22.13 -14.66
CA THR A 86 11.22 -20.86 -15.14
C THR A 86 10.68 -19.66 -14.36
N LEU A 87 9.42 -19.69 -13.95
CA LEU A 87 8.76 -18.57 -13.27
C LEU A 87 9.37 -18.27 -11.90
N ILE A 88 9.59 -19.28 -11.05
CA ILE A 88 10.17 -19.06 -9.71
C ILE A 88 11.65 -18.71 -9.78
N ARG A 89 12.37 -19.17 -10.81
CA ARG A 89 13.76 -18.77 -11.05
C ARG A 89 13.91 -17.31 -11.46
N LEU A 90 12.96 -16.80 -12.25
CA LEU A 90 12.92 -15.39 -12.65
C LEU A 90 12.39 -14.48 -11.53
N PHE A 91 11.45 -14.97 -10.72
CA PHE A 91 10.81 -14.22 -9.65
C PHE A 91 10.93 -14.96 -8.31
N PRO A 92 12.15 -15.15 -7.78
CA PRO A 92 12.37 -15.92 -6.56
C PRO A 92 11.71 -15.24 -5.35
N LEU A 93 11.37 -16.02 -4.32
CA LEU A 93 10.77 -15.52 -3.08
C LEU A 93 11.54 -14.32 -2.48
N LYS A 94 12.87 -14.36 -2.54
CA LYS A 94 13.72 -13.25 -2.06
C LYS A 94 13.44 -11.92 -2.77
N LEU A 95 13.23 -11.95 -4.10
CA LEU A 95 12.89 -10.74 -4.86
C LEU A 95 11.61 -10.09 -4.29
N TRP A 96 10.61 -10.92 -3.97
CA TRP A 96 9.35 -10.44 -3.41
C TRP A 96 9.52 -9.92 -1.98
N SER A 97 10.25 -10.64 -1.12
CA SER A 97 10.54 -10.19 0.24
C SER A 97 11.25 -8.84 0.25
N ASP A 98 12.28 -8.68 -0.58
CA ASP A 98 13.03 -7.43 -0.72
C ASP A 98 12.13 -6.33 -1.29
N GLY A 99 11.26 -6.66 -2.26
CA GLY A 99 10.26 -5.75 -2.82
C GLY A 99 9.26 -5.23 -1.79
N PHE A 100 8.64 -6.13 -1.01
CA PHE A 100 7.73 -5.76 0.09
C PHE A 100 8.44 -4.86 1.11
N THR A 101 9.67 -5.20 1.47
CA THR A 101 10.48 -4.43 2.42
C THR A 101 10.78 -3.03 1.90
N PHE A 102 11.28 -2.92 0.67
CA PHE A 102 11.61 -1.65 0.03
C PHE A 102 10.37 -0.74 -0.12
N THR A 103 9.29 -1.28 -0.68
CA THR A 103 8.03 -0.53 -0.83
C THR A 103 7.47 -0.12 0.53
N GLY A 104 7.50 -1.01 1.52
CA GLY A 104 7.05 -0.71 2.87
C GLY A 104 7.84 0.43 3.53
N ILE A 105 9.17 0.45 3.41
CA ILE A 105 10.01 1.55 3.93
C ILE A 105 9.68 2.87 3.23
N LEU A 106 9.52 2.84 1.89
CA LEU A 106 9.18 4.02 1.11
C LEU A 106 7.80 4.57 1.52
N THR A 107 6.81 3.70 1.66
CA THR A 107 5.45 4.07 2.09
C THR A 107 5.44 4.59 3.52
N LEU A 108 6.19 3.98 4.45
CA LEU A 108 6.34 4.47 5.83
C LEU A 108 6.93 5.87 5.85
N THR A 109 8.00 6.10 5.10
CA THR A 109 8.65 7.40 5.01
C THR A 109 7.66 8.47 4.52
N GLY A 110 6.94 8.19 3.43
CA GLY A 110 5.91 9.10 2.91
C GLY A 110 4.77 9.36 3.91
N ALA A 111 4.28 8.31 4.57
CA ALA A 111 3.21 8.43 5.56
C ALA A 111 3.66 9.26 6.77
N ILE A 112 4.88 9.03 7.29
CA ILE A 112 5.47 9.82 8.38
C ILE A 112 5.57 11.30 7.99
N LEU A 113 6.06 11.60 6.78
CA LEU A 113 6.11 12.97 6.27
C LEU A 113 4.72 13.62 6.23
N LEU A 114 3.71 12.92 5.72
CA LEU A 114 2.32 13.42 5.69
C LEU A 114 1.75 13.67 7.09
N VAL A 115 2.08 12.81 8.07
CA VAL A 115 1.66 13.01 9.46
C VAL A 115 2.25 14.29 10.03
N PHE A 116 3.57 14.48 9.88
CA PHE A 116 4.27 15.64 10.43
C PHE A 116 3.89 16.95 9.72
N LEU A 117 3.88 16.95 8.39
CA LEU A 117 3.48 18.12 7.60
C LEU A 117 2.02 18.49 7.87
N GLY A 118 1.12 17.50 7.90
CA GLY A 118 -0.29 17.74 8.14
C GLY A 118 -0.57 18.32 9.53
N ARG A 119 0.14 17.84 10.57
CA ARG A 119 0.05 18.41 11.94
C ARG A 119 0.67 19.80 12.04
N GLY A 120 1.82 20.02 11.38
CA GLY A 120 2.52 21.30 11.41
C GLY A 120 1.73 22.42 10.73
N ILE A 121 1.16 22.15 9.56
CA ILE A 121 0.36 23.12 8.81
C ILE A 121 -0.97 23.39 9.52
N ALA A 122 -1.64 22.36 10.02
CA ALA A 122 -2.91 22.51 10.74
C ALA A 122 -2.80 23.30 12.06
N LYS A 123 -1.61 23.36 12.69
CA LYS A 123 -1.33 24.14 13.90
C LYS A 123 -0.97 25.60 13.59
N LYS A 124 -0.42 25.90 12.42
CA LYS A 124 0.00 27.26 12.03
C LYS A 124 -1.18 28.15 11.60
N GLU A 125 -2.27 27.53 11.16
CA GLU A 125 -3.47 28.23 10.65
C GLU A 125 -4.63 28.27 11.67
N SER A 126 -4.42 27.83 12.92
CA SER A 126 -5.36 27.93 14.06
C SER A 126 -4.91 29.00 15.04
#